data_AF-A0AB33WJ63-F1
#
_entry.id   AF-A0AB33WJ63-F1
#
_cell.length_a   1.000
_cell.length_b   1.000
_cell.length_c   1.000
_cell.angle_alpha   90.00
_cell.angle_beta   90.00
_cell.angle_gamma   90.00
#
_symmetry.space_group_name_H-M   'P 1'
#
loop_
_entity.id
_entity.type
_entity.pdbx_description
1 polymer ?
#
loop_
_entity_poly.entity_id
_entity_poly.type
_entity_poly.pdbx_seq_one_letter_code
_entity_poly.pdbx_strand_id
1 'polypeptide(L)'
;MDNAPLLFQLPDDDTLYRALLERDPAYDGFAFVGVKSTGVFCRLTCAARKPKRENTVFFSSIKACVEAGFRACLRCRPLEQTGAQEPLVKQLLALLEHNADKRWYEGDLIELGFDPSTVRRAFKRHFGVTFLEMARLRRIGEGMQQLAGGASVIDAQISASFDSDSGFRSAFTRLLGQPPSNLRGRELLKADWLQTPIGVMLAVADAQALHLLEFFDRPALATELKRLQEHTGSTIGFGRFAPIDQIESELRRFFAGESASFTTPLALNASAFTRTVWQALRAIPPGVTRSYAEVASSIGSASAVRAVARANGANQIAIVIACHRVIGSDGSLTGYGGGLWRKRWLLEHERRLYAQVQARQHLRADEPVAG
;
A
#
# COMPACT_ATOMS: atom_id res chain seq x y z
N MET A 1 5.55 1.32 26.97
CA MET A 1 4.17 0.76 26.99
C MET A 1 3.81 0.60 25.54
N ASP A 2 4.20 -0.55 25.02
CA ASP A 2 4.62 -0.67 23.63
C ASP A 2 3.43 -1.08 22.77
N ASN A 3 2.97 -0.12 21.97
CA ASN A 3 2.02 -0.34 20.89
C ASN A 3 2.68 -1.23 19.83
N ALA A 4 2.36 -2.52 19.87
CA ALA A 4 2.52 -3.40 18.72
C ALA A 4 1.23 -3.34 17.88
N PRO A 5 1.25 -2.88 16.62
CA PRO A 5 0.07 -2.95 15.77
C PRO A 5 -0.26 -4.41 15.41
N LEU A 6 -1.50 -4.77 15.73
CA LEU A 6 -2.18 -6.04 15.51
C LEU A 6 -2.29 -6.39 14.02
N LEU A 7 -1.59 -7.43 13.58
CA LEU A 7 -1.65 -7.91 12.19
C LEU A 7 -2.62 -9.09 11.94
N PHE A 8 -3.23 -9.75 12.94
CA PHE A 8 -3.86 -11.07 12.70
C PHE A 8 -5.02 -11.45 13.68
N GLN A 9 -6.28 -11.49 13.22
CA GLN A 9 -7.38 -12.27 13.86
C GLN A 9 -7.93 -13.31 12.86
N LEU A 10 -8.38 -14.47 13.36
CA LEU A 10 -8.80 -15.61 12.55
C LEU A 10 -10.28 -15.56 12.10
N PRO A 11 -10.61 -16.17 10.95
CA PRO A 11 -11.97 -16.56 10.59
C PRO A 11 -12.57 -17.64 11.51
N ASP A 12 -13.87 -17.92 11.36
CA ASP A 12 -14.58 -18.96 12.10
C ASP A 12 -14.12 -20.40 11.75
N ASP A 13 -14.39 -21.33 12.67
CA ASP A 13 -13.93 -22.72 12.57
C ASP A 13 -14.54 -23.51 11.38
N ASP A 14 -15.73 -23.16 10.89
CA ASP A 14 -16.34 -23.82 9.71
C ASP A 14 -15.60 -23.44 8.43
N THR A 15 -15.24 -22.16 8.32
CA THR A 15 -14.41 -21.63 7.23
C THR A 15 -13.02 -22.25 7.24
N LEU A 16 -12.37 -22.33 8.41
CA LEU A 16 -11.04 -22.92 8.53
C LEU A 16 -11.04 -24.44 8.30
N TYR A 17 -12.13 -25.14 8.64
CA TYR A 17 -12.24 -26.56 8.34
C TYR A 17 -12.41 -26.85 6.84
N ARG A 18 -13.18 -26.03 6.11
CA ARG A 18 -13.25 -26.12 4.65
C ARG A 18 -11.88 -25.86 4.00
N ALA A 19 -11.22 -24.78 4.40
CA ALA A 19 -9.86 -24.45 3.96
C ALA A 19 -8.85 -25.58 4.24
N LEU A 20 -8.99 -26.25 5.39
CA LEU A 20 -8.19 -27.43 5.74
C LEU A 20 -8.43 -28.60 4.77
N LEU A 21 -9.68 -28.90 4.39
CA LEU A 21 -10.00 -29.97 3.45
C LEU A 21 -9.44 -29.68 2.06
N GLU A 22 -9.57 -28.43 1.61
CA GLU A 22 -9.16 -27.95 0.28
C GLU A 22 -7.64 -27.72 0.17
N ARG A 23 -6.92 -27.69 1.30
CA ARG A 23 -5.50 -27.30 1.37
C ARG A 23 -5.27 -25.88 0.82
N ASP A 24 -6.15 -24.95 1.16
CA ASP A 24 -6.12 -23.59 0.63
C ASP A 24 -4.84 -22.85 1.08
N PRO A 25 -3.95 -22.44 0.13
CA PRO A 25 -2.73 -21.71 0.45
C PRO A 25 -2.98 -20.29 0.96
N ALA A 26 -4.19 -19.74 0.82
CA ALA A 26 -4.54 -18.41 1.33
C ALA A 26 -4.42 -18.30 2.87
N TYR A 27 -4.53 -19.43 3.58
CA TYR A 27 -4.44 -19.49 5.05
C TYR A 27 -3.07 -19.95 5.56
N ASP A 28 -2.12 -20.22 4.66
CA ASP A 28 -0.80 -20.70 5.05
C ASP A 28 -0.02 -19.59 5.78
N GLY A 29 0.44 -19.88 7.00
CA GLY A 29 1.08 -18.90 7.88
C GLY A 29 0.11 -18.02 8.69
N PHE A 30 -1.19 -18.10 8.43
CA PHE A 30 -2.23 -17.29 9.09
C PHE A 30 -3.16 -18.10 9.98
N ALA A 31 -3.35 -19.39 9.69
CA ALA A 31 -4.16 -20.30 10.48
C ALA A 31 -3.49 -21.67 10.62
N PHE A 32 -3.61 -22.24 11.82
CA PHE A 32 -3.09 -23.56 12.16
C PHE A 32 -4.22 -24.41 12.71
N VAL A 33 -4.22 -25.70 12.39
CA VAL A 33 -5.14 -26.67 12.97
C VAL A 33 -4.43 -27.50 14.03
N GLY A 34 -4.92 -27.50 15.26
CA GLY A 34 -4.61 -28.50 16.27
C GLY A 34 -5.54 -29.71 16.13
N VAL A 35 -4.95 -30.91 16.08
CA VAL A 35 -5.66 -32.17 15.95
C VAL A 35 -5.75 -32.85 17.32
N LYS A 36 -6.92 -32.81 17.95
CA LYS A 36 -7.14 -33.26 19.34
C LYS A 36 -6.71 -34.72 19.55
N SER A 37 -7.00 -35.58 18.58
CA SER A 37 -6.73 -37.02 18.67
C SER A 37 -5.25 -37.40 18.63
N THR A 38 -4.38 -36.54 18.08
CA THR A 38 -2.94 -36.84 17.94
C THR A 38 -2.05 -35.89 18.75
N GLY A 39 -2.63 -34.82 19.31
CA GLY A 39 -1.89 -33.76 19.98
C GLY A 39 -0.96 -32.99 19.03
N VAL A 40 -1.17 -33.05 17.72
CA VAL A 40 -0.31 -32.40 16.70
C VAL A 40 -1.00 -31.19 16.10
N PHE A 41 -0.28 -30.07 15.92
CA PHE A 41 -0.76 -28.98 15.08
C PHE A 41 -0.08 -28.93 13.70
N CYS A 42 -0.84 -28.51 12.69
CA CYS A 42 -0.45 -28.50 11.27
C CYS A 42 -0.82 -27.17 10.59
N ARG A 43 -0.17 -26.89 9.45
CA ARG A 43 -0.68 -25.95 8.44
C ARG A 43 -1.96 -26.50 7.80
N LEU A 44 -2.83 -25.62 7.31
CA LEU A 44 -4.03 -26.06 6.57
C LEU A 44 -3.67 -26.71 5.22
N THR A 45 -2.56 -26.29 4.62
CA THR A 45 -1.98 -26.87 3.39
C THR A 45 -1.31 -28.23 3.59
N CYS A 46 -1.19 -28.73 4.82
CA CYS A 46 -0.49 -29.97 5.12
C CYS A 46 -1.05 -31.17 4.30
N ALA A 47 -0.14 -31.94 3.69
CA ALA A 47 -0.49 -33.11 2.89
C ALA A 47 -0.95 -34.33 3.73
N ALA A 48 -0.90 -34.25 5.07
CA ALA A 48 -1.40 -35.29 5.98
C ALA A 48 -2.89 -35.61 5.74
N ARG A 49 -3.29 -36.82 6.13
CA ARG A 49 -4.70 -37.24 6.12
C ARG A 49 -5.50 -36.24 6.96
N LYS A 50 -6.62 -35.74 6.40
CA LYS A 50 -7.42 -34.71 7.06
C LYS A 50 -8.19 -35.30 8.25
N PRO A 51 -8.13 -34.66 9.43
CA PRO A 51 -8.87 -35.11 10.62
C PRO A 51 -10.37 -34.86 10.44
N LYS A 52 -11.21 -35.58 11.20
CA LYS A 52 -12.65 -35.28 11.30
C LYS A 52 -12.87 -33.93 12.00
N ARG A 53 -13.97 -33.26 11.69
CA ARG A 53 -14.33 -31.94 12.25
C ARG A 53 -14.34 -31.89 13.78
N GLU A 54 -14.94 -32.90 14.41
CA GLU A 54 -14.98 -33.02 15.88
C GLU A 54 -13.58 -33.03 16.53
N ASN A 55 -12.53 -33.38 15.77
CA ASN A 55 -11.15 -33.49 16.23
C ASN A 55 -10.27 -32.27 15.86
N THR A 56 -10.84 -31.18 15.33
CA THR A 56 -10.09 -29.96 14.99
C THR A 56 -10.35 -28.83 15.98
N VAL A 57 -9.30 -28.04 16.26
CA VAL A 57 -9.33 -26.71 16.89
C VAL A 57 -8.41 -25.81 16.07
N PHE A 58 -8.75 -24.55 15.87
CA PHE A 58 -7.95 -23.64 15.05
C PHE A 58 -7.28 -22.54 15.87
N PHE A 59 -6.10 -22.12 15.42
CA PHE A 59 -5.23 -21.16 16.11
C PHE A 59 -4.65 -20.13 15.15
N SER A 60 -4.58 -18.87 15.60
CA SER A 60 -4.12 -17.71 14.81
C SER A 60 -2.60 -17.63 14.74
N SER A 61 -1.92 -18.41 15.58
CA SER A 61 -0.48 -18.40 15.69
C SER A 61 0.03 -19.75 16.16
N ILE A 62 1.29 -20.01 15.79
CA ILE A 62 2.08 -21.14 16.30
C ILE A 62 2.19 -21.08 17.83
N LYS A 63 2.39 -19.88 18.38
CA LYS A 63 2.50 -19.67 19.83
C LYS A 63 1.27 -20.20 20.56
N ALA A 64 0.07 -19.84 20.08
CA ALA A 64 -1.18 -20.31 20.66
C ALA A 64 -1.35 -21.84 20.55
N CYS A 65 -0.86 -22.47 19.47
CA CYS A 65 -0.86 -23.94 19.35
C CYS A 65 0.00 -24.61 20.44
N VAL A 66 1.18 -24.06 20.70
CA VAL A 66 2.14 -24.61 21.68
C VAL A 66 1.66 -24.37 23.11
N GLU A 67 1.15 -23.18 23.42
CA GLU A 67 0.56 -22.85 24.73
C GLU A 67 -0.67 -23.73 25.03
N ALA A 68 -1.43 -24.12 24.00
CA ALA A 68 -2.53 -25.07 24.11
C ALA A 68 -2.08 -26.55 24.15
N GLY A 69 -0.77 -26.83 24.20
CA GLY A 69 -0.21 -28.18 24.40
C GLY A 69 -0.04 -29.02 23.13
N PHE A 70 -0.16 -28.45 21.93
CA PHE A 70 0.03 -29.19 20.69
C PHE A 70 1.50 -29.22 20.25
N ARG A 71 1.98 -30.38 19.80
CA ARG A 71 3.32 -30.55 19.22
C ARG A 71 3.30 -30.28 17.71
N ALA A 72 4.40 -29.76 17.17
CA ALA A 72 4.48 -29.44 15.74
C ALA A 72 4.49 -30.69 14.84
N CYS A 73 3.77 -30.60 13.72
CA CYS A 73 3.77 -31.67 12.72
C CYS A 73 5.15 -31.81 12.04
N LEU A 74 5.73 -33.01 12.06
CA LEU A 74 7.00 -33.28 11.37
C LEU A 74 6.90 -33.32 9.84
N ARG A 75 5.68 -33.35 9.29
CA ARG A 75 5.44 -33.45 7.84
C ARG A 75 5.36 -32.08 7.15
N CYS A 76 4.47 -31.21 7.60
CA CYS A 76 4.40 -29.84 7.08
C CYS A 76 5.33 -28.87 7.81
N ARG A 77 5.97 -29.34 8.88
CA ARG A 77 6.94 -28.61 9.69
C ARG A 77 6.46 -27.18 9.94
N PRO A 78 5.33 -26.99 10.64
CA PRO A 78 4.65 -25.71 10.71
C PRO A 78 5.51 -24.64 11.42
N LEU A 79 6.44 -25.07 12.28
CA LEU A 79 7.49 -24.23 12.87
C LEU A 79 8.49 -23.67 11.84
N GLU A 80 8.66 -24.33 10.69
CA GLU A 80 9.50 -23.89 9.56
C GLU A 80 8.73 -22.95 8.61
N GLN A 81 8.14 -21.87 9.14
CA GLN A 81 7.39 -20.75 8.51
C GLN A 81 7.09 -20.77 6.98
N THR A 82 5.80 -20.76 6.58
CA THR A 82 5.35 -20.16 5.30
C THR A 82 4.83 -18.76 5.61
N GLY A 83 5.34 -17.74 4.92
CA GLY A 83 4.84 -16.36 4.98
C GLY A 83 5.34 -15.50 6.14
N ALA A 84 5.67 -16.11 7.29
CA ALA A 84 6.55 -15.46 8.23
C ALA A 84 7.95 -15.37 7.60
N GLN A 85 8.37 -14.12 7.49
CA GLN A 85 9.53 -13.60 6.80
C GLN A 85 10.66 -14.61 6.76
N GLU A 86 10.99 -15.09 5.55
CA GLU A 86 12.33 -15.63 5.28
C GLU A 86 13.30 -14.74 6.07
N PRO A 87 14.06 -15.25 7.07
CA PRO A 87 14.78 -14.39 8.01
C PRO A 87 15.63 -13.35 7.29
N LEU A 88 16.15 -13.75 6.13
CA LEU A 88 16.67 -12.92 5.05
C LEU A 88 15.82 -11.68 4.73
N VAL A 89 14.57 -11.84 4.30
CA VAL A 89 13.66 -10.75 3.93
C VAL A 89 13.37 -9.85 5.13
N LYS A 90 13.17 -10.40 6.35
CA LYS A 90 12.99 -9.58 7.56
C LYS A 90 14.22 -8.72 7.83
N GLN A 91 15.38 -9.38 7.89
CA GLN A 91 16.65 -8.75 8.20
C GLN A 91 16.96 -7.68 7.16
N LEU A 92 16.75 -7.98 5.88
CA LEU A 92 16.96 -7.03 4.80
C LEU A 92 15.96 -5.88 4.81
N LEU A 93 14.68 -6.08 5.13
CA LEU A 93 13.73 -4.98 5.32
C LEU A 93 14.09 -4.10 6.52
N ALA A 94 14.48 -4.70 7.65
CA ALA A 94 14.95 -3.96 8.82
C ALA A 94 16.23 -3.19 8.49
N LEU A 95 17.15 -3.76 7.70
CA LEU A 95 18.35 -3.05 7.24
C LEU A 95 18.01 -1.89 6.30
N LEU A 96 17.01 -2.05 5.43
CA LEU A 96 16.49 -0.92 4.64
C LEU A 96 15.82 0.13 5.52
N GLU A 97 15.25 -0.23 6.67
CA GLU A 97 14.69 0.74 7.62
C GLU A 97 15.74 1.56 8.33
N HIS A 98 16.86 0.93 8.71
CA HIS A 98 17.91 1.59 9.49
C HIS A 98 19.02 2.22 8.63
N ASN A 99 19.05 1.94 7.31
CA ASN A 99 20.09 2.40 6.38
C ASN A 99 19.49 2.82 5.03
N ALA A 100 18.50 3.71 5.04
CA ALA A 100 17.82 4.00 3.79
C ALA A 100 18.55 5.00 2.88
N ASP A 101 19.63 5.65 3.33
CA ASP A 101 20.51 6.51 2.55
C ASP A 101 21.65 5.70 1.87
N LYS A 102 21.96 4.53 2.43
CA LYS A 102 22.97 3.60 1.90
C LYS A 102 22.65 3.18 0.47
N ARG A 103 23.63 3.31 -0.42
CA ARG A 103 23.57 2.71 -1.75
C ARG A 103 23.95 1.24 -1.68
N TRP A 104 22.99 0.37 -1.96
CA TRP A 104 23.15 -1.08 -1.92
C TRP A 104 23.59 -1.64 -3.28
N TYR A 105 24.51 -2.62 -3.24
CA TYR A 105 25.02 -3.42 -4.34
C TYR A 105 24.94 -4.92 -3.98
N GLU A 106 25.23 -5.80 -4.94
CA GLU A 106 25.30 -7.25 -4.65
C GLU A 106 26.43 -7.59 -3.67
N GLY A 107 27.53 -6.83 -3.70
CA GLY A 107 28.64 -6.99 -2.74
C GLY A 107 28.20 -6.80 -1.28
N ASP A 108 27.34 -5.84 -0.99
CA ASP A 108 26.80 -5.62 0.36
C ASP A 108 26.01 -6.82 0.88
N LEU A 109 25.28 -7.51 -0.01
CA LEU A 109 24.53 -8.71 0.34
C LEU A 109 25.49 -9.85 0.70
N ILE A 110 26.58 -9.99 -0.05
CA ILE A 110 27.61 -11.01 0.19
C ILE A 110 28.32 -10.76 1.53
N GLU A 111 28.68 -9.50 1.83
CA GLU A 111 29.30 -9.11 3.09
C GLU A 111 28.40 -9.38 4.31
N LEU A 112 27.08 -9.24 4.13
CA LEU A 112 26.09 -9.59 5.14
C LEU A 112 25.80 -11.10 5.24
N GLY A 113 26.51 -11.93 4.46
CA GLY A 113 26.36 -13.38 4.47
C GLY A 113 25.20 -13.92 3.63
N PHE A 114 24.66 -13.11 2.71
CA PHE A 114 23.55 -13.50 1.85
C PHE A 114 23.99 -13.84 0.42
N ASP A 115 23.36 -14.85 -0.17
CA ASP A 115 23.46 -15.13 -1.61
C ASP A 115 22.55 -14.18 -2.42
N PRO A 116 23.08 -13.34 -3.33
CA PRO A 116 22.28 -12.38 -4.09
C PRO A 116 21.15 -12.98 -4.91
N SER A 117 21.34 -14.21 -5.45
CA SER A 117 20.30 -14.90 -6.24
C SER A 117 19.12 -15.32 -5.36
N THR A 118 19.39 -15.77 -4.14
CA THR A 118 18.39 -16.14 -3.13
C THR A 118 17.63 -14.91 -2.66
N VAL A 119 18.32 -13.79 -2.37
CA VAL A 119 17.70 -12.50 -2.06
C VAL A 119 16.78 -12.03 -3.20
N ARG A 120 17.26 -12.11 -4.44
CA ARG A 120 16.50 -11.69 -5.62
C ARG A 120 15.21 -12.48 -5.79
N ARG A 121 15.27 -13.80 -5.67
CA ARG A 121 14.11 -14.70 -5.78
C ARG A 121 13.12 -14.49 -4.64
N ALA A 122 13.62 -14.34 -3.42
CA ALA A 122 12.85 -14.00 -2.23
C ALA A 122 12.03 -12.73 -2.44
N PHE A 123 12.70 -11.61 -2.74
CA PHE A 123 12.03 -10.33 -2.92
C PHE A 123 11.07 -10.34 -4.12
N LYS A 124 11.41 -10.98 -5.26
CA LYS A 124 10.47 -11.13 -6.38
C LYS A 124 9.22 -11.91 -6.01
N ARG A 125 9.36 -12.98 -5.21
CA ARG A 125 8.23 -13.79 -4.73
C ARG A 125 7.32 -13.01 -3.78
N HIS A 126 7.90 -12.25 -2.85
CA HIS A 126 7.15 -11.54 -1.81
C HIS A 126 6.60 -10.18 -2.26
N PHE A 127 7.36 -9.43 -3.05
CA PHE A 127 7.07 -8.03 -3.41
C PHE A 127 7.03 -7.78 -4.92
N GLY A 128 7.29 -8.77 -5.77
CA GLY A 128 7.32 -8.58 -7.23
C GLY A 128 8.49 -7.74 -7.75
N VAL A 129 9.34 -7.22 -6.86
CA VAL A 129 10.55 -6.43 -7.15
C VAL A 129 11.73 -7.07 -6.44
N THR A 130 12.96 -6.77 -6.85
CA THR A 130 14.18 -7.24 -6.18
C THR A 130 14.52 -6.38 -4.96
N PHE A 131 15.35 -6.90 -4.06
CA PHE A 131 15.87 -6.11 -2.92
C PHE A 131 16.57 -4.83 -3.37
N LEU A 132 17.45 -4.91 -4.37
CA LEU A 132 18.18 -3.73 -4.86
C LEU A 132 17.26 -2.69 -5.51
N GLU A 133 16.20 -3.13 -6.20
CA GLU A 133 15.16 -2.21 -6.70
C GLU A 133 14.41 -1.53 -5.56
N MET A 134 14.00 -2.28 -4.53
CA MET A 134 13.33 -1.73 -3.35
C MET A 134 14.24 -0.77 -2.56
N ALA A 135 15.51 -1.15 -2.35
CA ALA A 135 16.53 -0.32 -1.72
C ALA A 135 16.76 0.99 -2.48
N ARG A 136 16.85 0.90 -3.81
CA ARG A 136 16.97 2.08 -4.68
C ARG A 136 15.77 3.01 -4.56
N LEU A 137 14.55 2.47 -4.57
CA LEU A 137 13.32 3.26 -4.44
C LEU A 137 13.26 3.98 -3.09
N ARG A 138 13.65 3.30 -2.02
CA ARG A 138 13.68 3.88 -0.67
C ARG A 138 14.77 4.96 -0.52
N ARG A 139 15.96 4.71 -1.05
CA ARG A 139 17.07 5.68 -1.07
C ARG A 139 16.78 6.92 -1.88
N ILE A 140 16.09 6.76 -3.01
CA ILE A 140 15.56 7.91 -3.74
C ILE A 140 14.63 8.70 -2.81
N GLY A 141 13.76 8.03 -2.07
CA GLY A 141 12.91 8.66 -1.05
C GLY A 141 13.64 9.42 0.04
N GLU A 142 14.66 8.84 0.64
CA GLU A 142 15.44 9.54 1.66
C GLU A 142 16.28 10.67 1.09
N GLY A 143 16.89 10.49 -0.09
CA GLY A 143 17.56 11.58 -0.80
C GLY A 143 16.60 12.75 -1.06
N MET A 144 15.36 12.47 -1.45
CA MET A 144 14.33 13.51 -1.62
C MET A 144 13.89 14.13 -0.28
N GLN A 145 13.83 13.36 0.81
CA GLN A 145 13.52 13.87 2.15
C GLN A 145 14.64 14.70 2.75
N GLN A 146 15.91 14.37 2.54
CA GLN A 146 17.03 15.20 3.00
C GLN A 146 17.06 16.54 2.25
N LEU A 147 16.71 16.53 0.96
CA LEU A 147 16.54 17.73 0.16
C LEU A 147 15.33 18.57 0.63
N ALA A 148 14.24 17.94 1.08
CA ALA A 148 13.07 18.63 1.63
C ALA A 148 13.24 19.06 3.11
N GLY A 149 13.97 18.29 3.91
CA GLY A 149 14.19 18.49 5.35
C GLY A 149 15.32 19.47 5.67
N GLY A 150 16.27 19.67 4.75
CA GLY A 150 17.19 20.81 4.78
C GLY A 150 16.53 22.15 4.45
N ALA A 151 15.27 22.14 4.03
CA ALA A 151 14.52 23.30 3.57
C ALA A 151 13.48 23.82 4.58
N SER A 152 13.62 23.53 5.88
CA SER A 152 12.89 24.27 6.93
C SER A 152 13.57 25.60 7.30
N VAL A 153 14.19 26.29 6.35
CA VAL A 153 14.58 27.71 6.42
C VAL A 153 14.57 28.31 5.01
N ILE A 154 13.44 28.25 4.31
CA ILE A 154 13.23 29.04 3.07
C ILE A 154 12.08 30.03 3.29
N ASP A 155 12.03 30.62 4.48
CA ASP A 155 11.38 31.92 4.73
C ASP A 155 12.41 32.99 5.16
N ALA A 156 13.71 32.71 5.11
CA ALA A 156 14.76 33.67 5.51
C ALA A 156 15.75 34.07 4.40
N GLN A 157 15.62 33.59 3.16
CA GLN A 157 16.56 33.99 2.09
C GLN A 157 15.85 34.28 0.77
N ILE A 158 14.93 35.24 0.82
CA ILE A 158 14.85 36.22 -0.27
C ILE A 158 16.18 36.99 -0.19
N SER A 159 16.95 37.00 -1.28
CA SER A 159 18.26 37.65 -1.45
C SER A 159 19.49 36.92 -0.88
N ALA A 160 19.97 35.90 -1.59
CA ALA A 160 21.40 35.67 -1.68
C ALA A 160 21.69 34.74 -2.86
N SER A 161 22.56 35.21 -3.76
CA SER A 161 23.28 34.36 -4.68
C SER A 161 23.99 33.21 -3.94
N PHE A 162 24.12 32.08 -4.64
CA PHE A 162 25.00 30.93 -4.42
C PHE A 162 24.47 29.71 -3.64
N ASP A 163 24.47 28.61 -4.41
CA ASP A 163 25.01 27.27 -4.11
C ASP A 163 24.55 26.51 -2.86
N SER A 164 23.39 25.87 -2.99
CA SER A 164 23.18 24.50 -2.47
C SER A 164 22.04 23.79 -3.20
N ASP A 165 22.14 23.62 -4.52
CA ASP A 165 20.94 23.43 -5.37
C ASP A 165 20.94 22.17 -6.28
N SER A 166 21.93 21.27 -6.21
CA SER A 166 22.25 20.40 -7.36
C SER A 166 21.43 19.11 -7.49
N GLY A 167 21.07 18.42 -6.40
CA GLY A 167 20.38 17.12 -6.48
C GLY A 167 18.88 17.21 -6.75
N PHE A 168 18.23 18.14 -6.05
CA PHE A 168 16.77 18.37 -6.06
C PHE A 168 16.27 19.00 -7.35
N ARG A 169 16.90 20.09 -7.77
CA ARG A 169 16.59 20.74 -9.03
C ARG A 169 16.87 19.82 -10.21
N SER A 170 17.91 19.00 -10.14
CA SER A 170 18.21 18.02 -11.19
C SER A 170 17.12 16.95 -11.30
N ALA A 171 16.61 16.41 -10.20
CA ALA A 171 15.53 15.42 -10.21
C ALA A 171 14.21 16.00 -10.73
N PHE A 172 13.85 17.21 -10.31
CA PHE A 172 12.62 17.89 -10.74
C PHE A 172 12.71 18.39 -12.18
N THR A 173 13.84 18.99 -12.58
CA THR A 173 14.09 19.40 -13.97
C THR A 173 14.12 18.20 -14.90
N ARG A 174 14.60 17.02 -14.44
CA ARG A 174 14.51 15.78 -15.23
C ARG A 174 13.07 15.27 -15.38
N LEU A 175 12.21 15.51 -14.38
CA LEU A 175 10.82 15.08 -14.38
C LEU A 175 9.91 16.02 -15.21
N LEU A 176 10.15 17.33 -15.14
CA LEU A 176 9.29 18.37 -15.71
C LEU A 176 9.90 19.15 -16.87
N GLY A 177 11.20 18.98 -17.14
CA GLY A 177 11.90 19.66 -18.22
C GLY A 177 12.11 21.17 -18.00
N GLN A 178 11.68 21.74 -16.87
CA GLN A 178 11.80 23.17 -16.59
C GLN A 178 12.19 23.41 -15.12
N PRO A 179 13.10 24.37 -14.85
CA PRO A 179 13.38 24.83 -13.50
C PRO A 179 12.17 25.59 -12.93
N PRO A 180 11.96 25.59 -11.60
CA PRO A 180 10.94 26.41 -10.96
C PRO A 180 11.37 27.89 -11.08
N SER A 181 10.98 28.57 -12.15
CA SER A 181 11.28 30.00 -12.32
C SER A 181 10.21 30.78 -13.08
N ASN A 182 9.95 31.98 -12.55
CA ASN A 182 9.13 33.11 -13.00
C ASN A 182 7.62 33.04 -12.73
N LEU A 183 7.27 33.49 -11.52
CA LEU A 183 5.93 33.60 -10.97
C LEU A 183 5.51 35.06 -10.80
N ARG A 184 4.75 35.59 -11.74
CA ARG A 184 3.80 36.68 -11.47
C ARG A 184 2.47 36.32 -12.14
N GLY A 185 1.41 36.22 -11.35
CA GLY A 185 0.02 36.17 -11.82
C GLY A 185 -0.54 34.81 -12.24
N ARG A 186 0.05 33.68 -11.83
CA ARG A 186 -0.52 32.33 -12.05
C ARG A 186 -0.87 31.68 -10.71
N GLU A 187 -2.02 31.02 -10.61
CA GLU A 187 -2.35 30.18 -9.46
C GLU A 187 -1.22 29.18 -9.25
N LEU A 188 -0.67 29.14 -8.05
CA LEU A 188 0.55 28.40 -7.77
C LEU A 188 0.19 26.98 -7.32
N LEU A 189 0.74 25.98 -8.01
CA LEU A 189 0.76 24.62 -7.48
C LEU A 189 2.00 24.42 -6.63
N LYS A 190 1.85 23.73 -5.51
CA LYS A 190 2.91 23.29 -4.63
C LYS A 190 3.05 21.78 -4.71
N ALA A 191 4.29 21.30 -4.71
CA ALA A 191 4.58 19.88 -4.69
C ALA A 191 5.51 19.53 -3.52
N ASP A 192 5.24 18.38 -2.90
CA ASP A 192 6.10 17.80 -1.88
C ASP A 192 6.05 16.27 -1.87
N TRP A 193 7.07 15.66 -1.27
CA TRP A 193 7.27 14.23 -1.20
C TRP A 193 6.70 13.66 0.10
N LEU A 194 5.88 12.62 -0.02
CA LEU A 194 5.29 11.93 1.11
C LEU A 194 5.86 10.51 1.20
N GLN A 195 6.43 10.16 2.36
CA GLN A 195 6.91 8.80 2.60
C GLN A 195 5.75 7.88 2.93
N THR A 196 5.77 6.68 2.38
CA THR A 196 4.82 5.62 2.74
C THR A 196 5.53 4.27 2.87
N PRO A 197 4.95 3.29 3.59
CA PRO A 197 5.52 1.94 3.70
C PRO A 197 5.70 1.21 2.35
N ILE A 198 5.01 1.68 1.30
CA ILE A 198 5.06 1.10 -0.05
C ILE A 198 5.74 2.03 -1.06
N GLY A 199 6.56 2.96 -0.59
CA GLY A 199 7.38 3.85 -1.41
C GLY A 199 6.93 5.31 -1.39
N VAL A 200 7.72 6.14 -2.03
CA VAL A 200 7.55 7.60 -2.03
C VAL A 200 6.41 7.99 -2.95
N MET A 201 5.56 8.88 -2.47
CA MET A 201 4.53 9.52 -3.28
C MET A 201 4.88 11.00 -3.48
N LEU A 202 4.53 11.54 -4.65
CA LEU A 202 4.51 12.98 -4.91
C LEU A 202 3.09 13.48 -4.69
N ALA A 203 2.92 14.47 -3.82
CA ALA A 203 1.68 15.21 -3.68
C ALA A 203 1.82 16.55 -4.39
N VAL A 204 0.80 16.95 -5.16
CA VAL A 204 0.71 18.27 -5.78
C VAL A 204 -0.64 18.89 -5.43
N ALA A 205 -0.64 20.09 -4.86
CA ALA A 205 -1.83 20.79 -4.41
C ALA A 205 -1.76 22.29 -4.75
N ASP A 206 -2.91 22.94 -4.88
CA ASP A 206 -3.01 24.38 -4.70
C ASP A 206 -3.40 24.69 -3.24
N ALA A 207 -3.79 25.93 -2.96
CA ALA A 207 -4.20 26.34 -1.62
C ALA A 207 -5.50 25.69 -1.13
N GLN A 208 -6.31 25.11 -2.03
CA GLN A 208 -7.66 24.62 -1.76
C GLN A 208 -7.76 23.09 -1.82
N ALA A 209 -7.05 22.44 -2.74
CA ALA A 209 -7.25 21.04 -3.06
C ALA A 209 -5.97 20.33 -3.54
N LEU A 210 -5.98 19.01 -3.35
CA LEU A 210 -5.01 18.08 -3.87
C LEU A 210 -5.33 17.74 -5.33
N HIS A 211 -4.37 17.95 -6.23
CA HIS A 211 -4.49 17.68 -7.66
C HIS A 211 -3.87 16.35 -8.07
N LEU A 212 -2.81 15.92 -7.39
CA LEU A 212 -2.07 14.71 -7.72
C LEU A 212 -1.51 14.07 -6.44
N LEU A 213 -1.60 12.75 -6.37
CA LEU A 213 -0.98 11.91 -5.37
C LEU A 213 -0.58 10.57 -6.02
N GLU A 214 0.68 10.44 -6.40
CA GLU A 214 1.15 9.28 -7.17
C GLU A 214 2.53 8.81 -6.72
N PHE A 215 2.81 7.52 -6.92
CA PHE A 215 4.13 6.98 -6.64
C PHE A 215 5.20 7.56 -7.57
N PHE A 216 6.33 7.96 -7.02
CA PHE A 216 7.39 8.63 -7.77
C PHE A 216 7.97 7.79 -8.91
N ASP A 217 7.95 6.47 -8.77
CA ASP A 217 8.44 5.50 -9.75
C ASP A 217 7.40 5.12 -10.81
N ARG A 218 6.21 5.74 -10.81
CA ARG A 218 5.20 5.55 -11.85
C ARG A 218 5.73 6.09 -13.19
N PRO A 219 5.82 5.26 -14.24
CA PRO A 219 6.34 5.71 -15.55
C PRO A 219 5.55 6.88 -16.17
N ALA A 220 4.26 6.98 -15.87
CA ALA A 220 3.39 8.04 -16.40
C ALA A 220 3.51 9.38 -15.66
N LEU A 221 4.18 9.45 -14.51
CA LEU A 221 4.17 10.61 -13.62
C LEU A 221 4.61 11.92 -14.31
N ALA A 222 5.70 11.88 -15.08
CA ALA A 222 6.18 13.04 -15.82
C ALA A 222 5.13 13.59 -16.80
N THR A 223 4.40 12.70 -17.47
CA THR A 223 3.34 13.10 -18.41
C THR A 223 2.12 13.64 -17.66
N GLU A 224 1.80 13.09 -16.49
CA GLU A 224 0.68 13.54 -15.66
C GLU A 224 0.91 14.94 -15.10
N LEU A 225 2.12 15.22 -14.63
CA LEU A 225 2.50 16.55 -14.17
C LEU A 225 2.49 17.58 -15.30
N LYS A 226 3.01 17.23 -16.48
CA LYS A 226 2.96 18.11 -17.65
C LYS A 226 1.52 18.46 -18.02
N ARG A 227 0.63 17.46 -18.07
CA ARG A 227 -0.81 17.69 -18.33
C ARG A 227 -1.45 18.54 -17.25
N LEU A 228 -1.08 18.35 -15.98
CA LEU A 228 -1.60 19.17 -14.88
C LEU A 228 -1.21 20.65 -15.07
N GLN A 229 0.04 20.93 -15.42
CA GLN A 229 0.51 22.30 -15.72
C GLN A 229 -0.21 22.90 -16.93
N GLU A 230 -0.38 22.13 -18.00
CA GLU A 230 -1.10 22.57 -19.20
C GLU A 230 -2.58 22.88 -18.89
N HIS A 231 -3.23 22.05 -18.08
CA HIS A 231 -4.65 22.19 -17.77
C HIS A 231 -4.95 23.33 -16.79
N THR A 232 -4.05 23.57 -15.84
CA THR A 232 -4.19 24.64 -14.83
C THR A 232 -3.57 25.96 -15.28
N GLY A 233 -2.67 25.93 -16.28
CA GLY A 233 -1.81 27.07 -16.60
C GLY A 233 -0.78 27.39 -15.52
N SER A 234 -0.70 26.57 -14.46
CA SER A 234 0.12 26.81 -13.27
C SER A 234 1.52 26.26 -13.43
N THR A 235 2.47 26.94 -12.77
CA THR A 235 3.78 26.34 -12.49
C THR A 235 3.72 25.57 -11.18
N ILE A 236 4.44 24.46 -11.11
CA ILE A 236 4.59 23.69 -9.88
C ILE A 236 5.88 24.15 -9.18
N GLY A 237 5.71 24.82 -8.06
CA GLY A 237 6.80 25.15 -7.15
C GLY A 237 6.89 24.12 -6.02
N PHE A 238 8.02 24.11 -5.32
CA PHE A 238 8.15 23.30 -4.11
C PHE A 238 7.60 23.99 -2.89
N GLY A 239 7.17 23.18 -1.93
CA GLY A 239 6.58 23.62 -0.67
C GLY A 239 5.26 22.92 -0.43
N ARG A 240 4.57 23.36 0.61
CA ARG A 240 3.35 22.69 1.09
C ARG A 240 2.22 23.69 1.20
N PHE A 241 1.03 23.25 0.80
CA PHE A 241 -0.23 23.87 1.20
C PHE A 241 -0.97 22.93 2.14
N ALA A 242 -1.98 23.45 2.83
CA ALA A 242 -2.77 22.68 3.80
C ALA A 242 -3.30 21.32 3.28
N PRO A 243 -3.73 21.16 2.00
CA PRO A 243 -4.12 19.85 1.48
C PRO A 243 -2.99 18.81 1.50
N ILE A 244 -1.72 19.22 1.35
CA ILE A 244 -0.56 18.31 1.42
C ILE A 244 -0.33 17.84 2.86
N ASP A 245 -0.44 18.74 3.83
CA ASP A 245 -0.34 18.39 5.25
C ASP A 245 -1.47 17.45 5.68
N GLN A 246 -2.69 17.74 5.23
CA GLN A 246 -3.85 16.94 5.53
C GLN A 246 -3.74 15.54 4.93
N ILE A 247 -3.36 15.41 3.65
CA ILE A 247 -3.26 14.10 3.02
C ILE A 247 -2.13 13.27 3.63
N GLU A 248 -1.02 13.89 4.03
CA GLU A 248 0.04 13.16 4.71
C GLU A 248 -0.45 12.59 6.04
N SER A 249 -1.17 13.40 6.84
CA SER A 249 -1.78 12.94 8.09
C SER A 249 -2.79 11.80 7.86
N GLU A 250 -3.65 11.93 6.84
CA GLU A 250 -4.62 10.91 6.47
C GLU A 250 -3.95 9.62 5.99
N LEU A 251 -2.88 9.71 5.19
CA LEU A 251 -2.10 8.55 4.76
C LEU A 251 -1.44 7.85 5.96
N ARG A 252 -0.87 8.60 6.91
CA ARG A 252 -0.28 8.01 8.13
C ARG A 252 -1.33 7.20 8.89
N ARG A 253 -2.53 7.75 9.11
CA ARG A 253 -3.64 7.03 9.75
C ARG A 253 -4.12 5.83 8.94
N PHE A 254 -4.19 5.97 7.61
CA PHE A 254 -4.55 4.88 6.71
C PHE A 254 -3.58 3.70 6.85
N PHE A 255 -2.27 3.97 6.75
CA PHE A 255 -1.21 2.97 6.88
C PHE A 255 -1.05 2.42 8.31
N ALA A 256 -1.46 3.17 9.33
CA ALA A 256 -1.53 2.69 10.71
C ALA A 256 -2.77 1.81 10.99
N GLY A 257 -3.74 1.75 10.07
CA GLY A 257 -4.99 1.01 10.27
C GLY A 257 -6.04 1.76 11.10
N GLU A 258 -5.81 3.04 11.39
CA GLU A 258 -6.65 3.84 12.29
C GLU A 258 -7.89 4.41 11.57
N SER A 259 -7.74 4.81 10.31
CA SER A 259 -8.83 5.38 9.52
C SER A 259 -8.56 5.23 8.02
N ALA A 260 -9.55 4.73 7.29
CA ALA A 260 -9.58 4.73 5.84
C ALA A 260 -10.43 5.87 5.25
N SER A 261 -10.76 6.88 6.07
CA SER A 261 -11.47 8.07 5.65
C SER A 261 -10.49 9.14 5.19
N PHE A 262 -10.70 9.62 3.96
CA PHE A 262 -9.95 10.71 3.36
C PHE A 262 -10.88 11.90 3.13
N THR A 263 -10.62 12.98 3.84
CA THR A 263 -11.39 14.23 3.80
C THR A 263 -10.64 15.35 3.09
N THR A 264 -9.37 15.12 2.70
CA THR A 264 -8.61 16.07 1.89
C THR A 264 -9.40 16.49 0.65
N PRO A 265 -9.62 17.79 0.40
CA PRO A 265 -10.31 18.25 -0.80
C PRO A 265 -9.52 17.86 -2.06
N LEU A 266 -10.23 17.38 -3.09
CA LEU A 266 -9.62 16.87 -4.33
C LEU A 266 -10.05 17.71 -5.54
N ALA A 267 -9.08 18.13 -6.34
CA ALA A 267 -9.31 18.75 -7.64
C ALA A 267 -9.45 17.65 -8.72
N LEU A 268 -10.68 17.25 -9.03
CA LEU A 268 -10.95 16.19 -10.00
C LEU A 268 -10.94 16.71 -11.44
N ASN A 269 -9.74 16.92 -11.98
CA ASN A 269 -9.46 17.40 -13.35
C ASN A 269 -9.76 16.31 -14.40
N ALA A 270 -11.03 15.92 -14.55
CA ALA A 270 -11.46 14.86 -15.46
C ALA A 270 -12.85 15.12 -16.05
N SER A 271 -13.23 14.33 -17.07
CA SER A 271 -14.57 14.40 -17.65
C SER A 271 -15.66 14.07 -16.63
N ALA A 272 -16.89 14.52 -16.88
CA ALA A 272 -18.03 14.22 -16.01
C ALA A 272 -18.17 12.72 -15.73
N PHE A 273 -18.09 11.88 -16.77
CA PHE A 273 -18.10 10.43 -16.64
C PHE A 273 -16.97 9.91 -15.73
N THR A 274 -15.73 10.39 -15.93
CA THR A 274 -14.58 9.95 -15.12
C THR A 274 -14.74 10.37 -13.66
N ARG A 275 -15.28 11.56 -13.39
CA ARG A 275 -15.61 12.00 -12.03
C ARG A 275 -16.64 11.10 -11.37
N THR A 276 -17.70 10.71 -12.09
CA THR A 276 -18.69 9.73 -11.60
C THR A 276 -18.04 8.39 -11.27
N VAL A 277 -17.16 7.88 -12.15
CA VAL A 277 -16.41 6.65 -11.88
C VAL A 277 -15.56 6.82 -10.62
N TRP A 278 -14.77 7.88 -10.49
CA TRP A 278 -13.91 8.11 -9.33
C TRP A 278 -14.69 8.26 -8.02
N GLN A 279 -15.87 8.88 -8.05
CA GLN A 279 -16.78 8.91 -6.90
C GLN A 279 -17.23 7.50 -6.53
N ALA A 280 -17.61 6.67 -7.51
CA ALA A 280 -17.95 5.28 -7.26
C ALA A 280 -16.76 4.48 -6.69
N LEU A 281 -15.54 4.71 -7.18
CA LEU A 281 -14.32 4.10 -6.63
C LEU A 281 -14.09 4.48 -5.16
N ARG A 282 -14.28 5.75 -4.81
CA ARG A 282 -14.17 6.24 -3.42
C ARG A 282 -15.22 5.64 -2.50
N ALA A 283 -16.41 5.34 -3.03
CA ALA A 283 -17.50 4.72 -2.29
C ALA A 283 -17.28 3.22 -2.02
N ILE A 284 -16.34 2.55 -2.71
CA ILE A 284 -16.01 1.15 -2.42
C ILE A 284 -15.38 1.10 -1.02
N PRO A 285 -15.96 0.36 -0.05
CA PRO A 285 -15.39 0.31 1.29
C PRO A 285 -13.99 -0.30 1.35
N PRO A 286 -13.14 0.08 2.32
CA PRO A 286 -11.85 -0.58 2.51
C PRO A 286 -12.04 -2.08 2.78
N GLY A 287 -11.21 -2.91 2.13
CA GLY A 287 -11.25 -4.37 2.27
C GLY A 287 -12.30 -5.04 1.39
N VAL A 288 -13.17 -4.26 0.75
CA VAL A 288 -14.14 -4.73 -0.25
C VAL A 288 -13.58 -4.50 -1.64
N THR A 289 -13.72 -5.51 -2.51
CA THR A 289 -13.36 -5.41 -3.92
C THR A 289 -14.60 -5.36 -4.81
N ARG A 290 -14.45 -4.76 -5.99
CA ARG A 290 -15.44 -4.79 -7.06
C ARG A 290 -14.78 -5.17 -8.38
N SER A 291 -15.53 -5.75 -9.30
CA SER A 291 -15.11 -5.90 -10.69
C SER A 291 -15.40 -4.62 -11.48
N TYR A 292 -14.73 -4.44 -12.62
CA TYR A 292 -15.03 -3.33 -13.53
C TYR A 292 -16.50 -3.33 -13.99
N ALA A 293 -17.11 -4.51 -14.14
CA ALA A 293 -18.52 -4.65 -14.50
C ALA A 293 -19.45 -4.19 -13.37
N GLU A 294 -19.14 -4.54 -12.12
CA GLU A 294 -19.90 -4.08 -10.96
C GLU A 294 -19.83 -2.56 -10.79
N VAL A 295 -18.65 -1.96 -11.00
CA VAL A 295 -18.51 -0.49 -10.98
C VAL A 295 -19.34 0.14 -12.10
N ALA A 296 -19.28 -0.41 -13.33
CA ALA A 296 -20.07 0.08 -14.46
C ALA A 296 -21.58 0.02 -14.19
N SER A 297 -22.06 -1.08 -13.60
CA SER A 297 -23.45 -1.22 -13.18
C SER A 297 -23.82 -0.23 -12.08
N SER A 298 -22.95 -0.01 -11.09
CA SER A 298 -23.22 0.90 -9.96
C SER A 298 -23.41 2.36 -10.37
N ILE A 299 -22.83 2.77 -11.50
CA ILE A 299 -22.99 4.13 -12.06
C ILE A 299 -24.09 4.21 -13.14
N GLY A 300 -24.94 3.18 -13.25
CA GLY A 300 -26.04 3.14 -14.22
C GLY A 300 -25.59 2.95 -15.68
N SER A 301 -24.35 2.49 -15.91
CA SER A 301 -23.76 2.35 -17.25
C SER A 301 -23.17 0.96 -17.47
N ALA A 302 -23.98 -0.10 -17.30
CA ALA A 302 -23.51 -1.49 -17.33
C ALA A 302 -22.70 -1.89 -18.59
N SER A 303 -23.00 -1.29 -19.75
CA SER A 303 -22.26 -1.53 -21.00
C SER A 303 -20.89 -0.82 -21.06
N ALA A 304 -20.60 0.10 -20.14
CA ALA A 304 -19.42 0.97 -20.16
C ALA A 304 -18.18 0.37 -19.46
N VAL A 305 -18.09 -0.95 -19.29
CA VAL A 305 -17.00 -1.65 -18.57
C VAL A 305 -15.60 -1.20 -19.02
N ARG A 306 -15.36 -1.12 -20.34
CA ARG A 306 -14.07 -0.67 -20.88
C ARG A 306 -13.80 0.82 -20.60
N ALA A 307 -14.83 1.65 -20.58
CA ALA A 307 -14.69 3.07 -20.24
C ALA A 307 -14.37 3.25 -18.75
N VAL A 308 -15.01 2.47 -17.88
CA VAL A 308 -14.69 2.41 -16.44
C VAL A 308 -13.25 1.96 -16.22
N ALA A 309 -12.78 0.92 -16.93
CA ALA A 309 -11.40 0.47 -16.82
C ALA A 309 -10.39 1.58 -17.21
N ARG A 310 -10.67 2.34 -18.27
CA ARG A 310 -9.86 3.51 -18.66
C ARG A 310 -9.90 4.62 -17.61
N ALA A 311 -11.08 4.95 -17.09
CA ALA A 311 -11.22 5.95 -16.02
C ALA A 311 -10.49 5.53 -14.73
N ASN A 312 -10.50 4.25 -14.38
CA ASN A 312 -9.75 3.68 -13.27
C ASN A 312 -8.23 3.82 -13.46
N GLY A 313 -7.73 3.55 -14.67
CA GLY A 313 -6.31 3.72 -15.01
C GLY A 313 -5.87 5.19 -15.09
N ALA A 314 -6.79 6.10 -15.40
CA ALA A 314 -6.54 7.54 -15.45
C ALA A 314 -6.46 8.20 -14.06
N ASN A 315 -6.70 7.45 -12.98
CA ASN A 315 -6.57 7.97 -11.62
C ASN A 315 -5.15 8.50 -11.35
N GLN A 316 -5.09 9.73 -10.83
CA GLN A 316 -3.88 10.46 -10.44
C GLN A 316 -3.84 10.77 -8.93
N ILE A 317 -4.79 10.24 -8.16
CA ILE A 317 -4.87 10.40 -6.70
C ILE A 317 -4.97 8.99 -6.10
N ALA A 318 -3.87 8.25 -6.20
CA ALA A 318 -3.76 6.88 -5.73
C ALA A 318 -4.10 6.76 -4.24
N ILE A 319 -4.55 5.57 -3.82
CA ILE A 319 -5.03 5.25 -2.45
C ILE A 319 -6.34 5.94 -2.10
N VAL A 320 -6.44 7.26 -2.26
CA VAL A 320 -7.64 8.07 -1.94
C VAL A 320 -8.79 7.75 -2.89
N ILE A 321 -8.54 7.83 -4.20
CA ILE A 321 -9.43 7.25 -5.21
C ILE A 321 -9.02 5.79 -5.33
N ALA A 322 -9.83 4.90 -4.76
CA ALA A 322 -9.44 3.53 -4.44
C ALA A 322 -9.43 2.57 -5.67
N CYS A 323 -8.69 2.94 -6.72
CA CYS A 323 -8.56 2.16 -7.95
C CYS A 323 -7.90 0.78 -7.75
N HIS A 324 -7.20 0.56 -6.62
CA HIS A 324 -6.68 -0.74 -6.23
C HIS A 324 -7.78 -1.72 -5.77
N ARG A 325 -8.97 -1.23 -5.38
CA ARG A 325 -10.12 -2.06 -4.98
C ARG A 325 -10.88 -2.66 -6.17
N VAL A 326 -10.53 -2.30 -7.40
CA VAL A 326 -11.15 -2.85 -8.62
C VAL A 326 -10.29 -3.96 -9.21
N ILE A 327 -10.86 -5.15 -9.44
CA ILE A 327 -10.14 -6.34 -9.94
C ILE A 327 -10.83 -6.97 -11.15
N GLY A 328 -10.19 -7.95 -11.79
CA GLY A 328 -10.83 -8.76 -12.81
C GLY A 328 -12.02 -9.55 -12.25
N SER A 329 -13.01 -9.87 -13.09
CA SER A 329 -14.16 -10.69 -12.67
C SER A 329 -13.75 -12.13 -12.29
N ASP A 330 -12.60 -12.58 -12.76
CA ASP A 330 -11.94 -13.85 -12.42
C ASP A 330 -11.10 -13.77 -11.13
N GLY A 331 -11.14 -12.62 -10.43
CA GLY A 331 -10.33 -12.37 -9.23
C GLY A 331 -8.88 -11.96 -9.52
N SER A 332 -8.49 -11.84 -10.79
CA SER A 332 -7.12 -11.48 -11.15
C SER A 332 -6.79 -10.01 -10.81
N LEU A 333 -5.57 -9.80 -10.32
CA LEU A 333 -5.01 -8.45 -10.17
C LEU A 333 -4.52 -7.97 -11.53
N THR A 334 -5.31 -7.12 -12.17
CA THR A 334 -4.95 -6.47 -13.43
C THR A 334 -4.76 -4.98 -13.22
N GLY A 335 -3.87 -4.36 -14.01
CA GLY A 335 -3.72 -2.92 -14.17
C GLY A 335 -3.64 -2.09 -12.87
N TYR A 336 -2.45 -1.59 -12.54
CA TYR A 336 -2.28 -0.58 -11.49
C TYR A 336 -1.10 0.32 -11.81
N GLY A 337 -1.31 1.64 -11.81
CA GLY A 337 -0.29 2.63 -12.16
C GLY A 337 0.96 2.56 -11.29
N GLY A 338 0.79 2.23 -9.99
CA GLY A 338 1.89 2.00 -9.05
C GLY A 338 2.46 0.58 -9.04
N GLY A 339 2.09 -0.30 -9.99
CA GLY A 339 2.54 -1.69 -10.04
C GLY A 339 1.69 -2.69 -9.22
N LEU A 340 1.53 -3.91 -9.74
CA LEU A 340 0.63 -4.93 -9.18
C LEU A 340 0.96 -5.33 -7.72
N TRP A 341 2.22 -5.21 -7.32
CA TRP A 341 2.65 -5.51 -5.96
C TRP A 341 2.06 -4.54 -4.93
N ARG A 342 1.98 -3.24 -5.24
CA ARG A 342 1.36 -2.22 -4.38
C ARG A 342 -0.13 -2.45 -4.26
N LYS A 343 -0.78 -2.78 -5.38
CA LYS A 343 -2.21 -3.15 -5.40
C LYS A 343 -2.49 -4.34 -4.50
N ARG A 344 -1.68 -5.40 -4.58
CA ARG A 344 -1.79 -6.57 -3.70
C ARG A 344 -1.61 -6.19 -2.22
N TRP A 345 -0.58 -5.40 -1.92
CA TRP A 345 -0.29 -4.95 -0.57
C TRP A 345 -1.44 -4.14 0.03
N LEU A 346 -1.98 -3.16 -0.71
CA LEU A 346 -3.08 -2.31 -0.27
C LEU A 346 -4.36 -3.10 0.00
N LEU A 347 -4.71 -4.03 -0.89
CA LEU A 347 -5.87 -4.91 -0.69
C LEU A 347 -5.74 -5.75 0.58
N GLU A 348 -4.55 -6.28 0.83
CA GLU A 348 -4.29 -7.08 2.02
C GLU A 348 -4.31 -6.24 3.30
N HIS A 349 -3.68 -5.06 3.27
CA HIS A 349 -3.70 -4.08 4.35
C HIS A 349 -5.13 -3.73 4.74
N GLU A 350 -5.98 -3.46 3.75
CA GLU A 350 -7.35 -3.07 4.01
C GLU A 350 -8.23 -4.21 4.54
N ARG A 351 -8.10 -5.42 3.98
CA ARG A 351 -8.81 -6.60 4.49
C ARG A 351 -8.46 -6.89 5.94
N ARG A 352 -7.19 -6.72 6.35
CA ARG A 352 -6.76 -6.97 7.72
C ARG A 352 -7.27 -5.93 8.70
N LEU A 353 -7.10 -4.65 8.38
CA LEU A 353 -7.27 -3.58 9.36
C LEU A 353 -8.67 -2.96 9.35
N TYR A 354 -9.42 -3.06 8.25
CA TYR A 354 -10.70 -2.37 8.10
C TYR A 354 -11.92 -3.29 7.93
N ALA A 355 -11.74 -4.59 7.64
CA ALA A 355 -12.86 -5.53 7.64
C ALA A 355 -13.48 -5.73 9.04
N GLN A 356 -12.67 -5.61 10.11
CA GLN A 356 -13.13 -5.74 11.50
C GLN A 356 -13.81 -4.47 12.03
N VAL A 357 -13.47 -3.31 11.49
CA VAL A 357 -14.05 -2.01 11.90
C VAL A 357 -15.50 -1.88 11.43
N GLN A 358 -15.83 -2.39 10.24
CA GLN A 358 -17.21 -2.36 9.73
C GLN A 358 -18.14 -3.33 10.47
N ALA A 359 -17.64 -4.50 10.85
CA ALA A 359 -18.42 -5.45 11.67
C ALA A 359 -18.79 -4.87 13.05
N ARG A 360 -17.88 -4.09 13.68
CA ARG A 360 -18.13 -3.43 14.97
C ARG A 360 -19.06 -2.22 14.86
N GLN A 361 -19.09 -1.53 13.72
CA GLN A 361 -19.97 -0.37 13.50
C GLN A 361 -21.43 -0.78 13.21
N HIS A 362 -21.67 -1.91 12.53
CA HIS A 362 -23.03 -2.45 12.38
C HIS A 362 -23.63 -2.93 13.70
N LEU A 363 -22.84 -3.58 14.58
CA LEU A 363 -23.31 -4.02 15.90
C LEU A 363 -23.74 -2.87 16.84
N ARG A 364 -23.22 -1.65 16.65
CA ARG A 364 -23.61 -0.46 17.43
C ARG A 364 -24.79 0.31 16.84
N ALA A 365 -25.12 0.10 15.58
CA ALA A 365 -26.28 0.73 14.94
C ALA A 365 -27.60 0.02 15.26
N ASP A 366 -27.52 -1.23 15.73
CA ASP A 366 -28.67 -2.06 16.13
C ASP A 366 -28.94 -2.06 17.66
N GLU A 367 -28.19 -1.29 18.46
CA GLU A 367 -28.57 -1.04 19.86
C GLU A 367 -29.74 -0.05 19.87
N PRO A 368 -30.91 -0.42 20.44
CA PRO A 368 -32.00 0.53 20.56
C PRO A 368 -31.54 1.66 21.47
N VAL A 369 -31.75 2.90 21.03
CA VAL A 369 -31.60 4.09 21.87
C VAL A 369 -32.47 3.87 23.10
N ALA A 370 -31.85 3.57 24.24
CA ALA A 370 -32.52 3.57 25.52
C ALA A 370 -33.04 5.01 25.75
N GLY A 371 -34.36 5.11 25.92
CA GLY A 371 -35.12 6.36 25.88
C GLY A 371 -34.82 7.35 26.99
#